data_AF-A0A1W1BM63-F1
#
_entry.id   AF-A0A1W1BM63-F1
#
_cell.length_a   1.000
_cell.length_b   1.000
_cell.length_c   1.000
_cell.angle_alpha   90.00
_cell.angle_beta   90.00
_cell.angle_gamma   90.00
#
_symmetry.space_group_name_H-M   'P 1'
#
loop_
_entity.id
_entity.type
_entity.pdbx_description
1 polymer ?
#
loop_
_entity_poly.entity_id
_entity_poly.type
_entity_poly.pdbx_seq_one_letter_code
_entity_poly.pdbx_strand_id
1 'polypeptide(L)' 'MKHFFKELYGAGIIFFYYVKWVIFIGLPILYYGLDYKQNIIMDVLWVYCFALITKDFIVRVVLKKK' A
#
# COMPACT_ATOMS: atom_id res chain seq x y z
N MET A 1 -5.84 -12.57 22.01
CA MET A 1 -5.78 -12.74 20.53
C MET A 1 -6.61 -11.72 19.76
N LYS A 2 -7.93 -11.64 19.93
CA LYS A 2 -8.78 -10.67 19.19
C LYS A 2 -8.33 -9.20 19.29
N HIS A 3 -7.80 -8.79 20.44
CA HIS A 3 -7.32 -7.42 20.64
C HIS A 3 -6.04 -7.10 19.85
N PHE A 4 -5.06 -8.02 19.86
CA PHE A 4 -3.79 -7.86 19.16
C PHE A 4 -3.99 -7.76 17.64
N PHE A 5 -4.86 -8.58 17.05
CA PHE A 5 -5.19 -8.46 15.62
C PHE A 5 -5.87 -7.13 15.28
N LYS A 6 -6.69 -6.59 16.19
CA LYS A 6 -7.34 -5.28 16.00
C LYS A 6 -6.31 -4.14 16.02
N GLU A 7 -5.33 -4.22 16.90
CA GLU A 7 -4.24 -3.25 16.99
C GLU A 7 -3.31 -3.34 15.78
N LEU A 8 -2.91 -4.55 15.38
CA LEU A 8 -2.10 -4.77 14.20
C LEU A 8 -2.80 -4.26 12.93
N TYR A 9 -4.10 -4.50 12.82
CA TYR A 9 -4.91 -3.99 11.72
C TYR A 9 -5.00 -2.46 11.74
N GLY A 10 -5.26 -1.85 12.89
CA GLY A 10 -5.32 -0.39 13.05
C GLY A 10 -3.98 0.28 12.75
N ALA A 11 -2.90 -0.24 13.31
CA ALA A 11 -1.54 0.22 13.05
C ALA A 11 -1.16 0.04 11.58
N GLY A 12 -1.52 -1.10 10.99
CA GLY A 12 -1.33 -1.37 9.57
C GLY A 12 -2.05 -0.35 8.70
N ILE A 13 -3.30 -0.01 8.99
CA ILE A 13 -4.05 1.01 8.24
C ILE A 13 -3.31 2.36 8.29
N ILE A 14 -2.89 2.80 9.48
CA ILE A 14 -2.20 4.09 9.63
C ILE A 14 -0.88 4.07 8.87
N PHE A 15 -0.11 2.99 8.99
CA PHE A 15 1.14 2.81 8.26
C PHE A 15 0.93 2.88 6.74
N PHE A 16 0.03 2.06 6.20
CA PHE A 16 -0.26 2.04 4.77
C PHE A 16 -0.89 3.35 4.27
N TYR A 17 -1.60 4.10 5.11
CA TYR A 17 -2.17 5.38 4.73
C TYR A 17 -1.10 6.38 4.26
N TYR A 18 0.03 6.44 4.98
CA TYR A 18 1.15 7.32 4.63
C TYR A 18 2.12 6.67 3.63
N VAL A 19 2.40 5.38 3.80
CA VAL A 19 3.50 4.71 3.09
C VAL A 19 3.08 4.21 1.71
N LYS A 20 1.77 4.01 1.43
CA LYS A 20 1.30 3.47 0.14
C LYS A 20 1.83 4.22 -1.08
N TRP A 21 1.87 5.55 -1.03
CA TRP A 21 2.35 6.38 -2.15
C TRP A 21 3.86 6.30 -2.32
N VAL A 22 4.61 6.27 -1.20
CA VAL A 22 6.06 6.14 -1.20
C VAL A 22 6.48 4.79 -1.77
N ILE A 23 5.81 3.71 -1.38
CA ILE A 23 6.05 2.37 -1.94
C ILE A 23 5.66 2.34 -3.42
N PHE A 24 4.49 2.89 -3.76
CA PHE A 24 3.97 2.84 -5.12
C PHE A 24 4.89 3.54 -6.14
N ILE A 25 5.48 4.67 -5.77
CA ILE A 25 6.39 5.45 -6.64
C ILE A 25 7.84 5.01 -6.45
N GLY A 26 8.25 4.77 -5.20
CA GLY A 26 9.63 4.46 -4.83
C GLY A 26 10.12 3.12 -5.36
N LEU A 27 9.28 2.08 -5.39
CA LEU A 27 9.68 0.76 -5.91
C LEU A 27 10.02 0.78 -7.41
N PRO A 28 9.18 1.35 -8.28
CA PRO A 28 9.54 1.54 -9.69
C PRO A 28 10.85 2.32 -9.85
N ILE A 29 11.08 3.36 -9.05
CA ILE A 29 12.34 4.13 -9.11
C ILE A 29 13.53 3.26 -8.69
N LEU A 30 13.39 2.45 -7.64
CA LEU A 30 14.44 1.52 -7.19
C LEU A 30 14.78 0.48 -8.26
N TYR A 31 13.77 -0.10 -8.92
CA TYR A 31 13.98 -1.16 -9.91
C TYR A 31 14.41 -0.65 -11.28
N TYR A 32 13.84 0.45 -11.76
CA TYR A 32 14.12 0.96 -13.11
C TYR A 32 15.12 2.12 -13.14
N GLY A 33 15.32 2.82 -12.02
CA GLY A 33 16.24 3.96 -11.94
C GLY A 33 17.55 3.67 -11.20
N LEU A 34 17.57 2.67 -10.31
CA LEU A 34 18.74 2.31 -9.51
C LEU A 34 19.17 0.84 -9.69
N ASP A 35 18.57 0.13 -10.65
CA ASP A 35 18.84 -1.29 -10.97
C ASP A 35 18.89 -2.21 -9.75
N TYR A 36 18.09 -1.91 -8.71
CA TYR A 36 17.99 -2.79 -7.55
C TYR A 36 17.38 -4.14 -7.96
N LYS A 37 17.91 -5.21 -7.37
CA LYS A 37 17.41 -6.56 -7.60
C LYS A 37 15.92 -6.64 -7.24
N GLN A 38 15.13 -7.11 -8.19
CA GLN A 38 13.71 -7.37 -7.99
C GLN A 38 13.50 -8.42 -6.92
N ASN A 39 12.54 -8.16 -6.04
CA ASN A 39 12.21 -9.02 -4.91
C ASN A 39 10.71 -9.26 -4.89
N ILE A 40 10.31 -10.54 -4.99
CA ILE A 40 8.90 -10.95 -5.01
C ILE A 40 8.12 -10.39 -3.81
N ILE A 41 8.75 -10.33 -2.63
CA ILE A 41 8.12 -9.77 -1.41
C ILE A 41 7.73 -8.30 -1.62
N MET A 42 8.62 -7.52 -2.23
CA MET A 42 8.39 -6.10 -2.50
C MET A 42 7.36 -5.90 -3.62
N ASP A 43 7.36 -6.77 -4.64
CA ASP A 43 6.34 -6.76 -5.69
C ASP A 43 4.95 -7.03 -5.11
N VAL A 44 4.81 -8.02 -4.23
CA VAL A 44 3.55 -8.30 -3.54
C VAL A 44 3.11 -7.12 -2.68
N LEU A 45 4.05 -6.49 -1.95
CA LEU A 45 3.79 -5.30 -1.15
C LEU A 45 3.32 -4.12 -2.02
N TRP A 46 3.92 -3.95 -3.19
CA TRP A 46 3.54 -2.92 -4.16
C TRP A 46 2.12 -3.16 -4.70
N VAL A 47 1.81 -4.40 -5.11
CA VAL A 47 0.47 -4.79 -5.57
C VAL A 47 -0.58 -4.59 -4.48
N TYR A 48 -0.25 -4.91 -3.22
CA TYR A 48 -1.12 -4.64 -2.08
C TYR A 48 -1.39 -3.14 -1.89
N CYS A 49 -0.37 -2.29 -1.99
CA CYS A 49 -0.53 -0.84 -1.94
C CYS A 49 -1.37 -0.32 -3.10
N PHE A 50 -1.19 -0.87 -4.31
CA PHE A 50 -1.99 -0.52 -5.49
C PHE A 50 -3.47 -0.88 -5.29
N ALA A 51 -3.77 -2.05 -4.74
CA ALA A 51 -5.13 -2.46 -4.41
C ALA A 51 -5.78 -1.52 -3.38
N LEU A 52 -5.03 -1.09 -2.34
CA LEU A 52 -5.52 -0.12 -1.36
C LEU A 52 -5.82 1.25 -1.99
N ILE A 53 -4.91 1.77 -2.84
CA ILE A 53 -5.12 3.04 -3.56
C ILE A 53 -6.35 2.94 -4.47
N THR A 54 -6.49 1.82 -5.18
CA THR A 54 -7.63 1.58 -6.07
C THR A 54 -8.93 1.51 -5.28
N LYS A 55 -8.95 0.84 -4.13
CA LYS A 55 -10.11 0.81 -3.24
C LYS A 55 -10.48 2.22 -2.75
N ASP A 56 -9.51 3.01 -2.29
CA ASP A 56 -9.75 4.39 -1.86
C ASP A 56 -10.30 5.25 -3.00
N PHE A 57 -9.76 5.06 -4.21
CA PHE A 57 -10.21 5.76 -5.41
C PHE A 57 -11.65 5.37 -5.76
N ILE A 58 -11.98 4.07 -5.78
CA ILE A 58 -13.34 3.57 -6.03
C ILE A 58 -14.31 4.11 -4.99
N VAL A 59 -13.97 4.07 -3.69
CA VAL A 59 -14.84 4.61 -2.63
C VAL A 59 -15.05 6.11 -2.82
N ARG A 60 -14.00 6.87 -3.14
CA ARG A 60 -14.12 8.31 -3.37
C ARG A 60 -14.92 8.64 -4.65
N VAL A 61 -14.71 7.92 -5.74
CA VAL A 61 -15.25 8.23 -7.07
C VAL A 61 -16.65 7.64 -7.28
N VAL A 62 -16.84 6.37 -6.94
CA VAL A 62 -18.11 5.64 -7.17
C VAL A 62 -19.12 5.93 -6.06
N LEU A 63 -18.68 5.89 -4.79
CA LEU A 63 -19.61 6.05 -3.67
C LEU A 63 -19.85 7.52 -3.30
N LYS A 64 -19.03 8.47 -3.78
CA LYS A 64 -19.12 9.94 -3.48
C LYS A 64 -19.31 10.28 -1.99
N LYS A 65 -19.04 9.33 -1.08
CA LYS A 65 -19.08 9.57 0.35
C LYS A 65 -17.80 10.33 0.70
N LYS A 66 -17.99 11.60 1.05
CA LYS A 66 -16.95 12.48 1.59
C LYS A 66 -16.34 11.89 2.85
#